data_AF-W0RQT6-F1
#
_entry.id   AF-W0RQT6-F1
#
_cell.length_a   1.000
_cell.length_b   1.000
_cell.length_c   1.000
_cell.angle_alpha   90.00
_cell.angle_beta   90.00
_cell.angle_gamma   90.00
#
_symmetry.space_group_name_H-M   'P 1'
#
loop_
_entity.id
_entity.type
_entity.pdbx_description
1 polymer ?
#
loop_
_entity_poly.entity_id
_entity_poly.type
_entity_poly.pdbx_seq_one_letter_code
_entity_poly.pdbx_strand_id
1 'polypeptide(L)'
;MLAGRHAVVLLAALATATRGRAQPTDPVPSDVTFSLRRAFLDSLATSGPNDRTVGARWTVTLAMGEHSGVHPLDQDCELHVAARPLGHGVLANPAGIVVEPPNVCKRRVPQIAQTGPIAAAWIDYFNQHVTHKQCDVTGFPRIFSEHSSGGTTGGSNPDHVLELHPAIGLTCGAQHVDLLPLIHAFPGMRHISDASAVACLEERKLFVRQRGSTSAVRYEFLEEGAKTDAGRCGNFVIVDAHIGKEYLRALTNGGDHVALARVWVGESGPYPLKIYTYAGTPEDDRVAALMANDDDGASIELRLHGLFTYDYFTILQAVQDEQFAWLPGSALKDYREISHPLALIVFGRGAPPQ
;
A
#
# COMPACT_ATOMS: atom_id res chain seq x y z
N MET A 1 -17.56 31.18 31.52
CA MET A 1 -16.36 30.99 30.68
C MET A 1 -15.31 30.29 31.52
N LEU A 2 -15.25 28.96 31.44
CA LEU A 2 -14.24 28.15 32.13
C LEU A 2 -13.68 27.19 31.09
N ALA A 3 -12.38 27.33 30.85
CA ALA A 3 -11.61 26.59 29.87
C ALA A 3 -11.55 25.11 30.23
N GLY A 4 -12.02 24.25 29.32
CA GLY A 4 -11.81 22.81 29.38
C GLY A 4 -10.37 22.49 28.96
N ARG A 5 -9.60 21.95 29.90
CA ARG A 5 -8.28 21.36 29.63
C ARG A 5 -8.50 20.03 28.91
N HIS A 6 -8.04 19.91 27.66
CA HIS A 6 -7.90 18.61 27.01
C HIS A 6 -6.69 17.88 27.60
N ALA A 7 -6.97 16.71 28.15
CA ALA A 7 -5.96 15.79 28.64
C ALA A 7 -5.23 15.17 27.43
N VAL A 8 -3.91 15.36 27.39
CA VAL A 8 -3.00 14.59 26.54
C VAL A 8 -2.94 13.18 27.13
N VAL A 9 -3.61 12.22 26.50
CA VAL A 9 -3.46 10.80 26.84
C VAL A 9 -2.22 10.30 26.11
N LEU A 10 -1.12 10.27 26.86
CA LEU A 10 0.13 9.59 26.49
C LEU A 10 -0.13 8.08 26.51
N LEU A 11 -0.16 7.40 25.37
CA LEU A 11 -0.15 5.93 25.37
C LEU A 11 1.30 5.43 25.37
N ALA A 12 1.80 5.19 26.57
CA ALA A 12 2.79 4.16 26.81
C ALA A 12 2.04 2.82 26.86
N ALA A 13 2.02 2.08 25.75
CA ALA A 13 1.67 0.67 25.78
C ALA A 13 2.93 -0.13 26.16
N LEU A 14 2.82 -0.90 27.25
CA LEU A 14 3.86 -1.77 27.76
C LEU A 14 4.35 -2.75 26.70
N ALA A 15 5.57 -2.54 26.21
CA ALA A 15 6.46 -3.62 25.82
C ALA A 15 7.53 -3.73 26.91
N THR A 16 7.30 -4.52 27.95
CA THR A 16 8.40 -5.06 28.75
C THR A 16 9.15 -6.07 27.90
N ALA A 17 9.96 -5.57 26.97
CA ALA A 17 11.00 -6.37 26.35
C ALA A 17 12.05 -6.65 27.42
N THR A 18 11.98 -7.84 28.02
CA THR A 18 13.14 -8.44 28.65
C THR A 18 14.32 -8.33 27.68
N ARG A 19 15.39 -7.66 28.09
CA ARG A 19 16.66 -7.57 27.36
C ARG A 19 17.21 -8.99 27.15
N GLY A 20 16.78 -9.63 26.07
CA GLY A 20 17.42 -10.79 25.48
C GLY A 20 18.68 -10.31 24.77
N ARG A 21 19.84 -10.67 25.32
CA ARG A 21 21.15 -10.50 24.71
C ARG A 21 21.13 -11.26 23.37
N ALA A 22 21.14 -10.56 22.25
CA ALA A 22 21.24 -11.19 20.93
C ALA A 22 22.55 -11.99 20.83
N GLN A 23 22.41 -13.29 20.59
CA GLN A 23 23.47 -14.22 20.21
C GLN A 23 23.73 -14.11 18.68
N PRO A 24 24.85 -14.65 18.17
CA PRO A 24 25.58 -14.09 17.04
C PRO A 24 24.79 -14.13 15.72
N THR A 25 24.92 -13.03 15.00
CA THR A 25 24.35 -12.74 13.69
C THR A 25 24.69 -13.81 12.65
N ASP A 26 23.67 -14.45 12.10
CA ASP A 26 23.78 -15.06 10.78
C ASP A 26 24.35 -14.03 9.78
N PRO A 27 25.17 -14.44 8.81
CA PRO A 27 25.72 -13.53 7.82
C PRO A 27 24.58 -12.92 6.99
N VAL A 28 24.51 -11.59 7.04
CA VAL A 28 23.58 -10.76 6.26
C VAL A 28 23.87 -10.93 4.75
N PRO A 29 22.87 -11.29 3.92
CA PRO A 29 23.02 -11.40 2.47
C PRO A 29 23.53 -10.11 1.79
N SER A 30 24.30 -10.26 0.71
CA SER A 30 24.97 -9.15 0.02
C SER A 30 24.08 -8.28 -0.87
N ASP A 31 22.85 -8.72 -1.17
CA ASP A 31 22.11 -8.20 -2.31
C ASP A 31 20.91 -7.36 -1.87
N VAL A 32 20.84 -6.12 -2.36
CA VAL A 32 19.73 -5.20 -2.13
C VAL A 32 18.56 -5.62 -3.03
N THR A 33 17.37 -5.83 -2.48
CA THR A 33 16.16 -6.13 -3.25
C THR A 33 15.64 -4.88 -3.96
N PHE A 34 15.50 -3.77 -3.22
CA PHE A 34 15.10 -2.48 -3.76
C PHE A 34 15.61 -1.33 -2.89
N SER A 35 15.45 -0.09 -3.34
CA SER A 35 15.74 1.08 -2.50
C SER A 35 14.71 2.18 -2.66
N LEU A 36 14.50 2.96 -1.60
CA LEU A 36 13.63 4.15 -1.60
C LEU A 36 14.45 5.39 -1.23
N ARG A 37 14.12 6.53 -1.82
CA ARG A 37 14.66 7.83 -1.37
C ARG A 37 13.96 8.27 -0.10
N ARG A 38 14.70 8.96 0.78
CA ARG A 38 14.08 9.65 1.92
C ARG A 38 12.96 10.60 1.47
N ALA A 39 13.16 11.36 0.40
CA ALA A 39 12.17 12.31 -0.10
C ALA A 39 10.80 11.67 -0.43
N PHE A 40 10.80 10.41 -0.90
CA PHE A 40 9.56 9.67 -1.09
C PHE A 40 8.89 9.39 0.25
N LEU A 41 9.62 8.83 1.22
CA LEU A 41 9.07 8.56 2.56
C LEU A 41 8.61 9.83 3.29
N ASP A 42 9.34 10.95 3.14
CA ASP A 42 8.92 12.28 3.62
C ASP A 42 7.59 12.69 2.98
N SER A 43 7.41 12.46 1.67
CA SER A 43 6.18 12.84 0.96
C SER A 43 4.95 12.02 1.39
N LEU A 44 5.17 10.82 1.95
CA LEU A 44 4.10 9.98 2.48
C LEU A 44 3.69 10.39 3.90
N ALA A 45 4.62 10.93 4.68
CA ALA A 45 4.33 11.44 6.01
C ALA A 45 3.59 12.78 5.90
N THR A 46 2.26 12.76 5.90
CA THR A 46 1.48 14.01 5.91
C THR A 46 1.67 14.72 7.25
N SER A 47 2.06 15.99 7.21
CA SER A 47 2.24 16.80 8.42
C SER A 47 0.91 17.46 8.80
N GLY A 48 0.17 16.86 9.72
CA GLY A 48 -0.85 17.56 10.50
C GLY A 48 -0.22 18.31 11.69
N PRO A 49 -0.88 19.35 12.24
CA PRO A 49 -0.33 20.15 13.34
C PRO A 49 -0.05 19.37 14.63
N ASN A 50 -0.61 18.16 14.78
CA ASN A 50 -0.37 17.29 15.94
C ASN A 50 -0.07 15.82 15.61
N ASP A 51 -0.16 15.39 14.34
CA ASP A 51 0.03 13.99 13.95
C ASP A 51 0.68 13.91 12.57
N ARG A 52 1.75 13.11 12.45
CA ARG A 52 2.21 12.61 11.14
C ARG A 52 1.39 11.37 10.82
N THR A 53 0.36 11.50 9.98
CA THR A 53 -0.34 10.31 9.45
C THR A 53 0.16 10.01 8.05
N VAL A 54 0.37 8.73 7.73
CA VAL A 54 0.62 8.31 6.36
C VAL A 54 -0.72 8.19 5.67
N GLY A 55 -0.93 8.95 4.59
CA GLY A 55 -2.19 8.96 3.88
C GLY A 55 -2.38 7.73 3.00
N ALA A 56 -3.57 7.14 3.00
CA ALA A 56 -3.98 6.13 2.02
C ALA A 56 -4.14 6.70 0.59
N ARG A 57 -4.04 8.03 0.45
CA ARG A 57 -4.05 8.78 -0.81
C ARG A 57 -2.77 9.58 -0.93
N TRP A 58 -2.02 9.28 -1.98
CA TRP A 58 -0.85 10.04 -2.40
C TRP A 58 -1.11 10.59 -3.80
N THR A 59 -0.93 11.90 -3.97
CA THR A 59 -1.02 12.56 -5.26
C THR A 59 0.38 12.91 -5.75
N VAL A 60 0.71 12.47 -6.96
CA VAL A 60 2.00 12.71 -7.59
C VAL A 60 1.81 13.06 -9.05
N THR A 61 2.59 14.02 -9.54
CA THR A 61 2.63 14.35 -10.96
C THR A 61 3.62 13.44 -11.68
N LEU A 62 3.14 12.71 -12.68
CA LEU A 62 3.88 11.70 -13.43
C LEU A 62 3.92 12.02 -14.92
N ALA A 63 5.03 11.69 -15.57
CA ALA A 63 5.07 11.48 -17.02
C ALA A 63 4.57 10.07 -17.31
N MET A 64 3.41 9.98 -17.95
CA MET A 64 2.77 8.72 -18.32
C MET A 64 3.42 8.17 -19.60
N GLY A 65 3.65 6.86 -19.62
CA GLY A 65 4.22 6.09 -20.72
C GLY A 65 3.16 5.26 -21.44
N GLU A 66 3.60 4.11 -21.95
CA GLU A 66 2.74 3.12 -22.59
C GLU A 66 1.79 2.45 -21.58
N HIS A 67 0.69 1.91 -22.08
CA HIS A 67 -0.20 1.08 -21.28
C HIS A 67 -0.42 -0.32 -21.88
N SER A 68 -0.85 -1.26 -21.04
CA SER A 68 -1.24 -2.61 -21.45
C SER A 68 -2.64 -2.62 -22.08
N GLY A 69 -3.12 -3.81 -22.49
CA GLY A 69 -4.55 -4.02 -22.67
C GLY A 69 -5.27 -4.09 -21.31
N VAL A 70 -6.61 -4.06 -21.33
CA VAL A 70 -7.42 -4.32 -20.13
C VAL A 70 -7.35 -5.82 -19.80
N HIS A 71 -6.87 -6.14 -18.61
CA HIS A 71 -6.79 -7.51 -18.11
C HIS A 71 -8.19 -8.06 -17.78
N PRO A 72 -8.43 -9.37 -17.99
CA PRO A 72 -9.66 -10.02 -17.57
C PRO A 72 -9.77 -10.10 -16.05
N LEU A 73 -10.94 -10.53 -15.55
CA LEU A 73 -11.24 -10.54 -14.12
C LEU A 73 -10.33 -11.48 -13.29
N ASP A 74 -9.95 -12.61 -13.86
CA ASP A 74 -9.03 -13.59 -13.28
C ASP A 74 -7.55 -13.16 -13.40
N GLN A 75 -7.30 -11.96 -13.91
CA GLN A 75 -6.01 -11.28 -14.00
C GLN A 75 -6.14 -9.84 -13.50
N ASP A 76 -6.69 -9.67 -12.30
CA ASP A 76 -6.70 -8.40 -11.56
C ASP A 76 -7.67 -7.32 -12.10
N CYS A 77 -8.28 -7.52 -13.27
CA CYS A 77 -9.30 -6.63 -13.85
C CYS A 77 -8.84 -5.17 -14.04
N GLU A 78 -7.55 -5.00 -14.33
CA GLU A 78 -6.87 -3.70 -14.36
C GLU A 78 -6.30 -3.39 -15.75
N LEU A 79 -5.54 -2.30 -15.84
CA LEU A 79 -4.66 -1.98 -16.95
C LEU A 79 -3.40 -1.34 -16.36
N HIS A 80 -2.24 -1.74 -16.84
CA HIS A 80 -0.96 -1.19 -16.38
C HIS A 80 -0.62 0.04 -17.21
N VAL A 81 -0.26 1.15 -16.56
CA VAL A 81 0.34 2.30 -17.24
C VAL A 81 1.71 2.57 -16.65
N ALA A 82 2.74 2.47 -17.48
CA ALA A 82 4.08 2.85 -17.08
C ALA A 82 4.12 4.35 -16.79
N ALA A 83 4.83 4.74 -15.76
CA ALA A 83 4.94 6.12 -15.37
C ALA A 83 6.33 6.41 -14.79
N ARG A 84 6.70 7.69 -14.78
CA ARG A 84 7.91 8.18 -14.13
C ARG A 84 7.60 9.49 -13.41
N PRO A 85 8.19 9.75 -12.23
CA PRO A 85 8.05 11.03 -11.56
C PRO A 85 8.61 12.16 -12.44
N LEU A 86 7.96 13.32 -12.45
CA LEU A 86 8.50 14.50 -13.13
C LEU A 86 9.66 15.12 -12.35
N GLY A 87 10.64 15.65 -13.09
CA GLY A 87 11.86 16.24 -12.55
C GLY A 87 12.98 15.22 -12.32
N HIS A 88 14.02 15.61 -11.54
CA HIS A 88 15.22 14.79 -11.31
C HIS A 88 15.09 13.77 -10.15
N GLY A 89 13.88 13.55 -9.63
CA GLY A 89 13.66 12.73 -8.44
C GLY A 89 13.39 11.27 -8.77
N VAL A 90 14.42 10.43 -8.88
CA VAL A 90 14.23 8.97 -8.80
C VAL A 90 13.73 8.62 -7.40
N LEU A 91 12.47 8.18 -7.25
CA LEU A 91 11.86 7.88 -5.95
C LEU A 91 12.32 6.53 -5.38
N ALA A 92 12.52 5.55 -6.26
CA ALA A 92 12.92 4.20 -5.91
C ALA A 92 13.91 3.61 -6.92
N ASN A 93 14.51 2.47 -6.57
CA ASN A 93 15.21 1.60 -7.50
C ASN A 93 14.67 0.17 -7.36
N PRO A 94 14.13 -0.46 -8.42
CA PRO A 94 13.96 0.09 -9.78
C PRO A 94 13.12 1.37 -9.84
N ALA A 95 13.38 2.20 -10.86
CA ALA A 95 12.85 3.56 -10.95
C ALA A 95 11.48 3.68 -11.65
N GLY A 96 10.98 2.57 -12.23
CA GLY A 96 9.65 2.53 -12.81
C GLY A 96 8.58 2.77 -11.74
N ILE A 97 7.46 3.33 -12.18
CA ILE A 97 6.20 3.37 -11.44
C ILE A 97 5.13 2.79 -12.35
N VAL A 98 4.23 1.98 -11.82
CA VAL A 98 3.03 1.55 -12.56
C VAL A 98 1.79 2.15 -11.91
N VAL A 99 0.88 2.65 -12.74
CA VAL A 99 -0.43 3.17 -12.31
C VAL A 99 -1.49 2.14 -12.71
N GLU A 100 -2.28 1.68 -11.73
CA GLU A 100 -3.20 0.55 -11.90
C GLU A 100 -4.62 0.97 -11.52
N PRO A 101 -5.45 1.40 -12.50
CA PRO A 101 -6.86 1.69 -12.31
C PRO A 101 -7.65 0.42 -11.94
N PRO A 102 -8.44 0.44 -10.86
CA PRO A 102 -9.19 -0.73 -10.42
C PRO A 102 -10.36 -1.04 -11.36
N ASN A 103 -10.63 -2.33 -11.59
CA ASN A 103 -11.87 -2.84 -12.17
C ASN A 103 -12.29 -2.31 -13.54
N VAL A 104 -11.33 -1.87 -14.36
CA VAL A 104 -11.58 -1.37 -15.72
C VAL A 104 -12.14 -2.44 -16.66
N CYS A 105 -12.05 -3.73 -16.31
CA CYS A 105 -12.67 -4.81 -17.08
C CYS A 105 -14.19 -4.98 -16.84
N LYS A 106 -14.73 -4.44 -15.73
CA LYS A 106 -16.13 -4.62 -15.32
C LYS A 106 -16.97 -3.35 -15.35
N ARG A 107 -16.35 -2.20 -15.10
CA ARG A 107 -17.08 -0.94 -14.90
C ARG A 107 -16.47 0.17 -15.75
N ARG A 108 -17.30 1.19 -15.98
CA ARG A 108 -16.93 2.47 -16.57
C ARG A 108 -17.30 3.56 -15.58
N VAL A 109 -16.65 4.69 -15.72
CA VAL A 109 -17.05 5.94 -15.07
C VAL A 109 -17.64 6.89 -16.11
N PRO A 110 -18.42 7.92 -15.72
CA PRO A 110 -19.14 8.78 -16.66
C PRO A 110 -18.27 9.42 -17.76
N GLN A 111 -16.99 9.63 -17.48
CA GLN A 111 -16.00 10.20 -18.40
C GLN A 111 -15.53 9.24 -19.49
N ILE A 112 -15.80 7.95 -19.34
CA ILE A 112 -15.44 6.90 -20.30
C ILE A 112 -16.63 6.66 -21.22
N ALA A 113 -16.36 6.46 -22.52
CA ALA A 113 -17.39 6.24 -23.52
C ALA A 113 -18.36 5.14 -23.09
N GLN A 114 -19.66 5.44 -23.11
CA GLN A 114 -20.72 4.53 -22.64
C GLN A 114 -21.21 3.56 -23.72
N THR A 115 -20.70 3.68 -24.95
CA THR A 115 -21.03 2.80 -26.08
C THR A 115 -19.88 1.82 -26.37
N GLY A 116 -20.18 0.72 -27.09
CA GLY A 116 -19.18 -0.30 -27.45
C GLY A 116 -18.71 -1.19 -26.28
N PRO A 117 -17.70 -2.05 -26.51
CA PRO A 117 -17.10 -2.92 -25.47
C PRO A 117 -16.36 -2.14 -24.38
N ILE A 118 -16.43 -2.60 -23.13
CA ILE A 118 -15.81 -1.92 -21.96
C ILE A 118 -14.30 -1.74 -22.15
N ALA A 119 -13.59 -2.82 -22.49
CA ALA A 119 -12.15 -2.80 -22.67
C ALA A 119 -11.69 -1.80 -23.75
N ALA A 120 -12.40 -1.75 -24.89
CA ALA A 120 -12.08 -0.82 -25.97
C ALA A 120 -12.25 0.64 -25.55
N ALA A 121 -13.33 0.96 -24.82
CA ALA A 121 -13.57 2.32 -24.34
C ALA A 121 -12.47 2.82 -23.38
N TRP A 122 -11.96 1.93 -22.52
CA TRP A 122 -10.82 2.26 -21.65
C TRP A 122 -9.53 2.45 -22.44
N ILE A 123 -9.21 1.54 -23.36
CA ILE A 123 -8.04 1.66 -24.24
C ILE A 123 -8.07 2.97 -25.03
N ASP A 124 -9.21 3.31 -25.64
CA ASP A 124 -9.37 4.56 -26.39
C ASP A 124 -9.17 5.79 -25.50
N TYR A 125 -9.74 5.77 -24.29
CA TYR A 125 -9.57 6.86 -23.33
C TYR A 125 -8.10 7.06 -22.95
N PHE A 126 -7.40 5.98 -22.58
CA PHE A 126 -5.98 6.08 -22.19
C PHE A 126 -5.10 6.53 -23.35
N ASN A 127 -5.29 5.98 -24.55
CA ASN A 127 -4.59 6.42 -25.76
C ASN A 127 -4.76 7.93 -26.05
N GLN A 128 -5.98 8.44 -25.90
CA GLN A 128 -6.28 9.85 -26.24
C GLN A 128 -5.85 10.84 -25.16
N HIS A 129 -5.95 10.45 -23.89
CA HIS A 129 -5.94 11.41 -22.78
C HIS A 129 -4.85 11.17 -21.74
N VAL A 130 -4.22 9.99 -21.69
CA VAL A 130 -3.27 9.62 -20.64
C VAL A 130 -1.88 9.31 -21.21
N THR A 131 -1.79 8.47 -22.24
CA THR A 131 -0.52 8.03 -22.84
C THR A 131 0.32 9.22 -23.30
N HIS A 132 1.59 9.23 -22.87
CA HIS A 132 2.55 10.32 -23.15
C HIS A 132 2.12 11.71 -22.67
N LYS A 133 1.23 11.78 -21.67
CA LYS A 133 0.84 13.03 -21.01
C LYS A 133 1.51 13.16 -19.66
N GLN A 134 1.54 14.39 -19.18
CA GLN A 134 1.77 14.68 -17.77
C GLN A 134 0.43 14.63 -17.05
N CYS A 135 0.35 13.85 -15.98
CA CYS A 135 -0.87 13.66 -15.20
C CYS A 135 -0.58 13.77 -13.70
N ASP A 136 -1.49 14.41 -12.98
CA ASP A 136 -1.58 14.24 -11.53
C ASP A 136 -2.37 12.96 -11.26
N VAL A 137 -1.70 11.99 -10.64
CA VAL A 137 -2.29 10.69 -10.30
C VAL A 137 -2.46 10.64 -8.80
N THR A 138 -3.66 10.29 -8.35
CA THR A 138 -3.98 10.04 -6.94
C THR A 138 -4.27 8.55 -6.76
N GLY A 139 -3.66 7.94 -5.77
CA GLY A 139 -3.83 6.51 -5.48
C GLY A 139 -3.10 6.11 -4.20
N PHE A 140 -3.09 4.83 -3.92
CA PHE A 140 -2.29 4.30 -2.81
C PHE A 140 -0.87 4.02 -3.29
N PRO A 141 0.17 4.52 -2.61
CA PRO A 141 1.56 4.50 -3.08
C PRO A 141 2.24 3.14 -2.87
N ARG A 142 1.60 2.03 -3.22
CA ARG A 142 1.95 0.64 -2.89
C ARG A 142 3.44 0.37 -3.09
N ILE A 143 4.11 -0.11 -2.04
CA ILE A 143 5.49 -0.62 -2.11
C ILE A 143 5.41 -2.14 -2.14
N PHE A 144 5.86 -2.76 -3.22
CA PHE A 144 5.90 -4.21 -3.34
C PHE A 144 6.91 -4.66 -4.39
N SER A 145 7.64 -5.74 -4.13
CA SER A 145 8.81 -6.16 -4.91
C SER A 145 8.51 -7.23 -5.97
N GLU A 146 7.25 -7.62 -6.15
CA GLU A 146 6.85 -8.68 -7.10
C GLU A 146 7.39 -8.43 -8.51
N HIS A 147 7.53 -7.17 -8.90
CA HIS A 147 8.03 -6.73 -10.21
C HIS A 147 9.38 -6.00 -10.14
N SER A 148 10.18 -6.23 -9.09
CA SER A 148 11.48 -5.54 -8.92
C SER A 148 12.56 -5.98 -9.91
N SER A 149 12.33 -7.07 -10.64
CA SER A 149 13.22 -7.54 -11.71
C SER A 149 12.48 -8.44 -12.69
N GLY A 150 12.68 -8.21 -13.98
CA GLY A 150 12.19 -9.10 -15.04
C GLY A 150 10.80 -8.77 -15.57
N GLY A 151 10.39 -7.49 -15.51
CA GLY A 151 9.12 -7.00 -16.07
C GLY A 151 8.86 -7.56 -17.47
N THR A 152 7.81 -8.37 -17.58
CA THR A 152 7.57 -9.28 -18.73
C THR A 152 6.70 -8.68 -19.84
N THR A 153 6.27 -7.42 -19.73
CA THR A 153 5.23 -6.88 -20.62
C THR A 153 5.57 -5.48 -21.13
N GLY A 154 6.37 -5.43 -22.19
CA GLY A 154 6.52 -4.26 -23.04
C GLY A 154 6.86 -2.96 -22.30
N GLY A 155 6.62 -1.81 -22.93
CA GLY A 155 6.87 -0.51 -22.31
C GLY A 155 5.92 -0.16 -21.16
N SER A 156 4.87 -0.95 -20.88
CA SER A 156 3.77 -0.62 -19.98
C SER A 156 3.93 -1.11 -18.54
N ASN A 157 4.80 -2.10 -18.31
CA ASN A 157 5.10 -2.61 -16.97
C ASN A 157 6.64 -2.76 -16.81
N PRO A 158 7.37 -1.64 -16.66
CA PRO A 158 8.80 -1.66 -16.41
C PRO A 158 9.11 -2.27 -15.04
N ASP A 159 10.36 -2.68 -14.82
CA ASP A 159 10.81 -3.04 -13.46
C ASP A 159 10.49 -1.90 -12.49
N HIS A 160 9.79 -2.23 -11.40
CA HIS A 160 9.31 -1.28 -10.43
C HIS A 160 9.16 -1.92 -9.05
N VAL A 161 9.12 -1.06 -8.03
CA VAL A 161 8.72 -1.44 -6.66
C VAL A 161 7.61 -0.52 -6.13
N LEU A 162 7.32 0.55 -6.87
CA LEU A 162 6.30 1.52 -6.52
C LEU A 162 5.18 1.43 -7.54
N GLU A 163 3.96 1.38 -7.01
CA GLU A 163 2.75 1.44 -7.80
C GLU A 163 1.80 2.49 -7.21
N LEU A 164 0.90 3.00 -8.04
CA LEU A 164 -0.33 3.65 -7.59
C LEU A 164 -1.43 2.61 -7.75
N HIS A 165 -1.58 1.73 -6.76
CA HIS A 165 -2.51 0.60 -6.78
C HIS A 165 -3.31 0.51 -5.47
N PRO A 166 -4.62 0.78 -5.52
CA PRO A 166 -5.38 1.26 -6.67
C PRO A 166 -5.07 2.73 -6.99
N ALA A 167 -5.07 3.06 -8.28
CA ALA A 167 -5.20 4.44 -8.74
C ALA A 167 -6.66 4.86 -8.56
N ILE A 168 -6.91 5.92 -7.81
CA ILE A 168 -8.26 6.38 -7.46
C ILE A 168 -8.66 7.68 -8.17
N GLY A 169 -7.72 8.33 -8.85
CA GLY A 169 -8.02 9.48 -9.70
C GLY A 169 -6.88 9.87 -10.61
N LEU A 170 -7.21 10.40 -11.79
CA LEU A 170 -6.24 10.92 -12.77
C LEU A 170 -6.70 12.26 -13.31
N THR A 171 -5.79 13.22 -13.36
CA THR A 171 -5.99 14.51 -14.03
C THR A 171 -4.87 14.75 -15.03
N CYS A 172 -5.22 14.79 -16.32
CA CYS A 172 -4.28 14.96 -17.44
C CYS A 172 -4.71 16.17 -18.28
N GLY A 173 -4.12 17.35 -18.01
CA GLY A 173 -4.57 18.60 -18.62
C GLY A 173 -6.01 18.94 -18.22
N ALA A 174 -6.92 19.04 -19.19
CA ALA A 174 -8.34 19.32 -18.93
C ALA A 174 -9.16 18.06 -18.61
N GLN A 175 -8.59 16.86 -18.76
CA GLN A 175 -9.29 15.61 -18.52
C GLN A 175 -9.14 15.19 -17.07
N HIS A 176 -10.25 14.83 -16.44
CA HIS A 176 -10.28 14.36 -15.06
C HIS A 176 -11.15 13.12 -14.94
N VAL A 177 -10.62 12.08 -14.31
CA VAL A 177 -11.33 10.82 -14.06
C VAL A 177 -11.24 10.50 -12.58
N ASP A 178 -12.41 10.34 -11.98
CA ASP A 178 -12.56 9.76 -10.64
C ASP A 178 -12.70 8.24 -10.78
N LEU A 179 -11.75 7.50 -10.22
CA LEU A 179 -11.72 6.03 -10.25
C LEU A 179 -12.11 5.40 -8.91
N LEU A 180 -12.25 6.19 -7.85
CA LEU A 180 -12.61 5.68 -6.52
C LEU A 180 -13.88 4.81 -6.54
N PRO A 181 -14.97 5.17 -7.28
CA PRO A 181 -16.17 4.35 -7.36
C PRO A 181 -15.98 2.97 -8.02
N LEU A 182 -14.82 2.75 -8.64
CA LEU A 182 -14.47 1.47 -9.25
C LEU A 182 -13.88 0.49 -8.23
N ILE A 183 -13.41 0.92 -7.05
CA ILE A 183 -12.91 0.01 -6.00
C ILE A 183 -14.04 -0.92 -5.57
N HIS A 184 -13.93 -2.18 -5.94
CA HIS A 184 -14.93 -3.21 -5.67
C HIS A 184 -14.38 -4.61 -5.98
N ALA A 185 -14.51 -5.56 -5.06
CA ALA A 185 -14.18 -6.95 -5.35
C ALA A 185 -15.35 -7.66 -6.04
N PHE A 186 -15.08 -8.36 -7.14
CA PHE A 186 -16.09 -9.15 -7.87
C PHE A 186 -15.86 -10.66 -7.69
N PRO A 187 -16.93 -11.48 -7.70
CA PRO A 187 -16.78 -12.94 -7.73
C PRO A 187 -15.95 -13.40 -8.94
N GLY A 188 -14.94 -14.24 -8.70
CA GLY A 188 -13.99 -14.72 -9.72
C GLY A 188 -12.79 -13.81 -9.94
N MET A 189 -12.65 -12.72 -9.16
CA MET A 189 -11.43 -11.92 -9.14
C MET A 189 -10.25 -12.74 -8.60
N ARG A 190 -9.09 -12.56 -9.23
CA ARG A 190 -7.85 -13.21 -8.82
C ARG A 190 -7.53 -12.92 -7.35
N HIS A 191 -6.99 -13.93 -6.69
CA HIS A 191 -6.33 -13.84 -5.40
C HIS A 191 -5.37 -15.02 -5.28
N ILE A 192 -4.35 -14.88 -4.44
CA ILE A 192 -3.43 -15.97 -4.13
C ILE A 192 -4.12 -17.05 -3.29
N SER A 193 -3.56 -18.26 -3.30
CA SER A 193 -4.06 -19.34 -2.46
C SER A 193 -3.90 -19.03 -0.97
N ASP A 194 -4.72 -19.64 -0.13
CA ASP A 194 -4.60 -19.54 1.33
C ASP A 194 -3.20 -19.92 1.83
N ALA A 195 -2.61 -20.99 1.26
CA ALA A 195 -1.25 -21.41 1.60
C ALA A 195 -0.21 -20.33 1.28
N SER A 196 -0.35 -19.66 0.13
CA SER A 196 0.54 -18.55 -0.26
C SER A 196 0.35 -17.34 0.63
N ALA A 197 -0.90 -17.00 0.98
CA ALA A 197 -1.21 -15.89 1.88
C ALA A 197 -0.67 -16.12 3.29
N VAL A 198 -0.81 -17.35 3.83
CA VAL A 198 -0.23 -17.75 5.11
C VAL A 198 1.30 -17.64 5.09
N ALA A 199 1.94 -18.17 4.05
CA ALA A 199 3.40 -18.05 3.90
C ALA A 199 3.86 -16.59 3.90
N CYS A 200 3.11 -15.68 3.26
CA CYS A 200 3.40 -14.26 3.31
C CYS A 200 3.30 -13.67 4.72
N LEU A 201 2.24 -13.97 5.45
CA LEU A 201 2.02 -13.42 6.78
C LEU A 201 3.01 -13.97 7.82
N GLU A 202 3.45 -15.23 7.67
CA GLU A 202 4.35 -15.90 8.62
C GLU A 202 5.83 -15.68 8.32
N GLU A 203 6.22 -15.77 7.06
CA GLU A 203 7.63 -15.88 6.70
C GLU A 203 8.22 -14.56 6.21
N ARG A 204 7.40 -13.62 5.71
CA ARG A 204 7.91 -12.42 5.04
C ARG A 204 8.65 -11.52 6.02
N LYS A 205 9.93 -11.30 5.74
CA LYS A 205 10.80 -10.38 6.47
C LYS A 205 11.30 -9.28 5.55
N LEU A 206 11.42 -8.09 6.13
CA LEU A 206 11.98 -6.93 5.46
C LEU A 206 13.03 -6.30 6.36
N PHE A 207 14.19 -6.02 5.80
CA PHE A 207 15.28 -5.35 6.49
C PHE A 207 15.60 -4.04 5.79
N VAL A 208 16.01 -3.02 6.55
CA VAL A 208 16.38 -1.71 6.03
C VAL A 208 17.74 -1.28 6.53
N ARG A 209 18.52 -0.63 5.65
CA ARG A 209 19.73 0.11 6.04
C ARG A 209 19.78 1.45 5.32
N GLN A 210 20.57 2.37 5.85
CA GLN A 210 20.80 3.68 5.22
C GLN A 210 22.10 3.68 4.41
N ARG A 211 22.04 4.28 3.22
CA ARG A 211 23.20 4.57 2.36
C ARG A 211 23.09 5.99 1.78
N GLY A 212 24.18 6.45 1.17
CA GLY A 212 24.28 7.77 0.57
C GLY A 212 24.80 8.85 1.53
N SER A 213 24.97 10.06 1.00
CA SER A 213 25.32 11.25 1.77
C SER A 213 24.09 11.85 2.46
N THR A 214 24.32 12.79 3.37
CA THR A 214 23.26 13.58 4.03
C THR A 214 22.32 14.28 3.05
N SER A 215 22.81 14.67 1.86
CA SER A 215 22.04 15.33 0.80
C SER A 215 21.36 14.37 -0.18
N ALA A 216 21.68 13.07 -0.13
CA ALA A 216 21.20 12.07 -1.09
C ALA A 216 20.90 10.73 -0.40
N VAL A 217 20.24 10.80 0.76
CA VAL A 217 19.91 9.62 1.58
C VAL A 217 19.01 8.65 0.80
N ARG A 218 19.40 7.38 0.80
CA ARG A 218 18.57 6.26 0.34
C ARG A 218 18.48 5.18 1.41
N TYR A 219 17.32 4.54 1.47
CA TYR A 219 17.07 3.36 2.28
C TYR A 219 17.11 2.14 1.36
N GLU A 220 18.04 1.24 1.63
CA GLU A 220 18.16 -0.03 0.91
C GLU A 220 17.44 -1.10 1.69
N PHE A 221 16.64 -1.90 0.98
CA PHE A 221 15.80 -2.93 1.55
C PHE A 221 16.23 -4.31 1.07
N LEU A 222 16.23 -5.26 2.00
CA LEU A 222 16.45 -6.68 1.76
C LEU A 222 15.20 -7.45 2.17
N GLU A 223 14.76 -8.35 1.29
CA GLU A 223 13.60 -9.19 1.49
C GLU A 223 13.96 -10.67 1.67
N GLU A 224 13.34 -11.30 2.65
CA GLU A 224 13.48 -12.73 2.96
C GLU A 224 12.13 -13.39 3.26
N GLY A 225 12.12 -14.73 3.18
CA GLY A 225 10.93 -15.57 3.42
C GLY A 225 9.88 -15.53 2.32
N ALA A 226 8.98 -16.52 2.31
CA ALA A 226 7.95 -16.67 1.27
C ALA A 226 8.59 -16.69 -0.13
N LYS A 227 9.55 -17.60 -0.34
CA LYS A 227 10.33 -17.78 -1.59
C LYS A 227 10.13 -19.14 -2.26
N THR A 228 9.33 -20.03 -1.68
CA THR A 228 9.06 -21.38 -2.23
C THR A 228 7.97 -21.33 -3.31
N ASP A 229 7.83 -22.41 -4.10
CA ASP A 229 6.83 -22.51 -5.18
C ASP A 229 5.38 -22.40 -4.67
N ALA A 230 5.13 -22.65 -3.38
CA ALA A 230 3.85 -22.44 -2.71
C ALA A 230 3.68 -21.00 -2.14
N GLY A 231 4.72 -20.16 -2.20
CA GLY A 231 4.89 -19.01 -1.32
C GLY A 231 5.30 -17.70 -1.98
N ARG A 232 5.12 -17.49 -3.30
CA ARG A 232 5.26 -16.12 -3.82
C ARG A 232 4.11 -15.27 -3.29
N CYS A 233 4.45 -14.22 -2.54
CA CYS A 233 3.49 -13.19 -2.21
C CYS A 233 3.04 -12.51 -3.49
N GLY A 234 1.83 -12.84 -3.92
CA GLY A 234 1.19 -12.23 -5.07
C GLY A 234 0.32 -11.06 -4.65
N ASN A 235 -0.31 -10.45 -5.65
CA ASN A 235 -0.98 -9.16 -5.54
C ASN A 235 -2.17 -9.16 -4.56
N PHE A 236 -3.23 -9.92 -4.89
CA PHE A 236 -4.48 -9.94 -4.13
C PHE A 236 -4.61 -11.11 -3.17
N VAL A 237 -5.28 -10.88 -2.04
CA VAL A 237 -5.56 -11.87 -1.00
C VAL A 237 -6.98 -11.68 -0.45
N ILE A 238 -7.58 -12.76 0.04
CA ILE A 238 -8.80 -12.71 0.84
C ILE A 238 -8.46 -13.03 2.30
N VAL A 239 -8.89 -12.19 3.22
CA VAL A 239 -8.73 -12.39 4.67
C VAL A 239 -10.04 -12.15 5.40
N ASP A 240 -10.24 -12.83 6.52
CA ASP A 240 -11.24 -12.46 7.52
C ASP A 240 -10.55 -11.62 8.60
N ALA A 241 -11.05 -10.41 8.86
CA ALA A 241 -10.42 -9.43 9.73
C ALA A 241 -11.33 -9.05 10.90
N HIS A 242 -10.83 -9.26 12.11
CA HIS A 242 -11.38 -8.72 13.35
C HIS A 242 -10.70 -7.39 13.68
N ILE A 243 -11.50 -6.34 13.79
CA ILE A 243 -11.05 -4.97 14.04
C ILE A 243 -11.73 -4.44 15.31
N GLY A 244 -10.93 -4.11 16.33
CA GLY A 244 -11.38 -3.39 17.52
C GLY A 244 -11.30 -1.88 17.33
N LYS A 245 -12.26 -1.14 17.90
CA LYS A 245 -12.35 0.33 17.82
C LYS A 245 -11.07 1.00 18.35
N GLU A 246 -10.48 0.46 19.40
CA GLU A 246 -9.27 0.98 20.05
C GLU A 246 -8.05 1.01 19.12
N TYR A 247 -8.05 0.19 18.06
CA TYR A 247 -6.98 0.08 17.06
C TYR A 247 -7.25 0.88 15.79
N LEU A 248 -8.37 1.60 15.70
CA LEU A 248 -8.74 2.42 14.55
C LEU A 248 -8.21 3.84 14.64
N ARG A 249 -7.74 4.39 13.52
CA ARG A 249 -7.37 5.80 13.38
C ARG A 249 -7.89 6.36 12.06
N ALA A 250 -8.44 7.57 12.12
CA ALA A 250 -8.75 8.34 10.93
C ALA A 250 -7.47 8.97 10.39
N LEU A 251 -7.30 8.95 9.08
CA LEU A 251 -6.18 9.57 8.40
C LEU A 251 -6.56 11.00 8.01
N THR A 252 -5.59 11.91 8.14
CA THR A 252 -5.84 13.36 7.96
C THR A 252 -5.96 13.77 6.49
N ASN A 253 -5.80 12.84 5.54
CA ASN A 253 -5.65 13.08 4.11
C ASN A 253 -6.93 12.88 3.29
N GLY A 254 -8.10 12.71 3.92
CA GLY A 254 -9.35 12.50 3.18
C GLY A 254 -10.46 11.75 3.92
N GLY A 255 -10.32 11.51 5.23
CA GLY A 255 -11.30 10.73 6.00
C GLY A 255 -11.14 9.22 5.87
N ASP A 256 -10.14 8.75 5.13
CA ASP A 256 -9.75 7.34 5.07
C ASP A 256 -9.37 6.81 6.46
N HIS A 257 -9.46 5.50 6.67
CA HIS A 257 -9.12 4.89 7.96
C HIS A 257 -7.98 3.87 7.85
N VAL A 258 -7.29 3.70 8.98
CA VAL A 258 -6.31 2.65 9.18
C VAL A 258 -6.64 1.89 10.46
N ALA A 259 -6.45 0.57 10.43
CA ALA A 259 -6.70 -0.33 11.55
C ALA A 259 -5.52 -1.27 11.76
N LEU A 260 -5.15 -1.57 13.01
CA LEU A 260 -4.46 -2.82 13.31
C LEU A 260 -5.53 -3.90 13.55
N ALA A 261 -5.50 -4.96 12.74
CA ALA A 261 -6.46 -6.04 12.79
C ALA A 261 -5.80 -7.36 13.18
N ARG A 262 -6.62 -8.28 13.69
CA ARG A 262 -6.31 -9.72 13.71
C ARG A 262 -6.94 -10.33 12.49
N VAL A 263 -6.14 -10.99 11.66
CA VAL A 263 -6.62 -11.56 10.40
C VAL A 263 -6.45 -13.07 10.34
N TRP A 264 -7.40 -13.73 9.70
CA TRP A 264 -7.37 -15.16 9.39
C TRP A 264 -7.40 -15.36 7.88
N VAL A 265 -6.72 -16.42 7.45
CA VAL A 265 -6.73 -16.93 6.08
C VAL A 265 -7.23 -18.36 6.16
N GLY A 266 -8.49 -18.59 5.75
CA GLY A 266 -9.17 -19.85 6.02
C GLY A 266 -9.22 -20.11 7.53
N GLU A 267 -8.62 -21.23 7.96
CA GLU A 267 -8.54 -21.61 9.38
C GLU A 267 -7.24 -21.13 10.08
N SER A 268 -6.30 -20.55 9.33
CA SER A 268 -4.99 -20.13 9.84
C SER A 268 -5.01 -18.69 10.38
N GLY A 269 -4.44 -18.48 11.56
CA GLY A 269 -4.37 -17.17 12.22
C GLY A 269 -4.63 -17.25 13.74
N PRO A 270 -4.76 -16.10 14.44
CA PRO A 270 -4.73 -14.74 13.90
C PRO A 270 -3.32 -14.21 13.62
N TYR A 271 -3.16 -13.49 12.51
CA TYR A 271 -1.97 -12.71 12.20
C TYR A 271 -2.25 -11.21 12.46
N PRO A 272 -1.30 -10.45 13.03
CA PRO A 272 -1.44 -9.00 13.10
C PRO A 272 -1.22 -8.40 11.70
N LEU A 273 -2.18 -7.64 11.20
CA LEU A 273 -2.08 -6.99 9.90
C LEU A 273 -2.69 -5.59 9.96
N LYS A 274 -1.96 -4.61 9.41
CA LYS A 274 -2.52 -3.28 9.23
C LYS A 274 -3.43 -3.24 8.01
N ILE A 275 -4.58 -2.58 8.12
CA ILE A 275 -5.58 -2.49 7.06
C ILE A 275 -5.84 -1.02 6.74
N TYR A 276 -5.83 -0.68 5.46
CA TYR A 276 -6.15 0.64 4.94
C TYR A 276 -7.46 0.61 4.15
N THR A 277 -8.39 1.51 4.48
CA THR A 277 -9.68 1.66 3.79
C THR A 277 -9.81 3.05 3.18
N TYR A 278 -10.73 3.22 2.22
CA TYR A 278 -10.91 4.47 1.48
C TYR A 278 -12.27 5.08 1.78
N ALA A 279 -12.30 6.32 2.27
CA ALA A 279 -13.54 7.06 2.45
C ALA A 279 -14.33 7.12 1.15
N GLY A 280 -15.61 6.72 1.22
CA GLY A 280 -16.49 6.57 0.07
C GLY A 280 -16.64 5.13 -0.45
N THR A 281 -15.99 4.15 0.17
CA THR A 281 -16.24 2.72 -0.08
C THR A 281 -17.09 2.08 1.02
N PRO A 282 -17.88 1.02 0.71
CA PRO A 282 -18.70 0.34 1.71
C PRO A 282 -17.93 -0.23 2.89
N GLU A 283 -16.68 -0.64 2.68
CA GLU A 283 -15.82 -1.18 3.73
C GLU A 283 -15.35 -0.08 4.70
N ASP A 284 -15.00 1.10 4.17
CA ASP A 284 -14.65 2.25 5.01
C ASP A 284 -15.86 2.78 5.78
N ASP A 285 -17.06 2.81 5.18
CA ASP A 285 -18.30 3.21 5.87
C ASP A 285 -18.55 2.37 7.13
N ARG A 286 -18.25 1.06 7.08
CA ARG A 286 -18.35 0.17 8.24
C ARG A 286 -17.29 0.47 9.31
N VAL A 287 -16.07 0.82 8.90
CA VAL A 287 -14.98 1.21 9.80
C VAL A 287 -15.30 2.57 10.46
N ALA A 288 -15.79 3.53 9.70
CA ALA A 288 -16.23 4.83 10.19
C ALA A 288 -17.39 4.69 11.20
N ALA A 289 -18.36 3.81 10.91
CA ALA A 289 -19.45 3.50 11.84
C ALA A 289 -18.96 2.87 13.15
N LEU A 290 -17.95 1.99 13.10
CA LEU A 290 -17.31 1.45 14.30
C LEU A 290 -16.60 2.55 15.10
N MET A 291 -15.87 3.44 14.42
CA MET A 291 -15.18 4.55 15.08
C MET A 291 -16.15 5.50 15.79
N ALA A 292 -17.32 5.75 15.21
CA ALA A 292 -18.37 6.59 15.77
C ALA A 292 -19.22 5.91 16.86
N ASN A 293 -18.98 4.63 17.16
CA ASN A 293 -19.73 3.88 18.18
C ASN A 293 -19.38 4.41 19.59
N ASP A 294 -20.37 4.50 20.49
CA ASP A 294 -20.16 4.95 21.87
C ASP A 294 -19.50 3.89 22.77
N ASP A 295 -19.53 2.61 22.39
CA ASP A 295 -18.86 1.53 23.12
C ASP A 295 -17.37 1.45 22.72
N ASP A 296 -16.49 1.68 23.69
CA ASP A 296 -15.03 1.60 23.49
C ASP A 296 -14.52 0.17 23.27
N GLY A 297 -15.30 -0.85 23.66
CA GLY A 297 -15.01 -2.26 23.39
C GLY A 297 -15.62 -2.78 22.09
N ALA A 298 -16.25 -1.91 21.29
CA ALA A 298 -16.87 -2.30 20.04
C ALA A 298 -15.84 -2.89 19.06
N SER A 299 -16.28 -3.87 18.28
CA SER A 299 -15.48 -4.46 17.20
C SER A 299 -16.34 -4.87 16.02
N ILE A 300 -15.69 -5.09 14.87
CA ILE A 300 -16.33 -5.58 13.64
C ILE A 300 -15.54 -6.72 13.03
N GLU A 301 -16.26 -7.60 12.34
CA GLU A 301 -15.72 -8.65 11.47
C GLU A 301 -15.97 -8.27 10.00
N LEU A 302 -14.89 -8.28 9.22
CA LEU A 302 -14.89 -7.98 7.79
C LEU A 302 -14.20 -9.10 7.01
N ARG A 303 -14.88 -9.67 6.01
CA ARG A 303 -14.22 -10.47 4.98
C ARG A 303 -13.76 -9.54 3.86
N LEU A 304 -12.47 -9.43 3.66
CA LEU A 304 -11.83 -8.42 2.82
C LEU A 304 -11.08 -9.08 1.67
N HIS A 305 -11.24 -8.54 0.48
CA HIS A 305 -10.34 -8.77 -0.65
C HIS A 305 -9.48 -7.52 -0.79
N GLY A 306 -8.17 -7.70 -0.82
CA GLY A 306 -7.24 -6.59 -0.77
C GLY A 306 -5.86 -6.95 -1.28
N LEU A 307 -4.99 -5.94 -1.31
CA LEU A 307 -3.65 -6.05 -1.86
C LEU A 307 -2.61 -6.03 -0.74
N PHE A 308 -1.64 -6.92 -0.81
CA PHE A 308 -0.48 -6.81 0.08
C PHE A 308 0.42 -5.66 -0.32
N THR A 309 0.96 -4.98 0.68
CA THR A 309 1.99 -3.94 0.52
C THR A 309 2.94 -3.95 1.71
N TYR A 310 4.14 -3.40 1.54
CA TYR A 310 4.98 -3.09 2.68
C TYR A 310 4.44 -1.88 3.46
N ASP A 311 4.26 -2.05 4.77
CA ASP A 311 3.66 -1.05 5.63
C ASP A 311 4.58 0.15 5.85
N TYR A 312 4.15 1.33 5.39
CA TYR A 312 4.91 2.56 5.54
C TYR A 312 5.18 2.93 7.00
N PHE A 313 4.23 2.69 7.90
CA PHE A 313 4.42 3.07 9.30
C PHE A 313 5.52 2.24 9.95
N THR A 314 5.56 0.92 9.72
CA THR A 314 6.65 0.09 10.26
C THR A 314 7.98 0.40 9.59
N ILE A 315 7.99 0.75 8.29
CA ILE A 315 9.17 1.30 7.62
C ILE A 315 9.63 2.58 8.34
N LEU A 316 8.73 3.56 8.55
CA LEU A 316 9.05 4.84 9.21
C LEU A 316 9.55 4.61 10.65
N GLN A 317 8.93 3.72 11.42
CA GLN A 317 9.38 3.34 12.77
C GLN A 317 10.77 2.70 12.79
N ALA A 318 11.18 2.04 11.71
CA ALA A 318 12.52 1.47 11.61
C ALA A 318 13.59 2.52 11.27
N VAL A 319 13.21 3.64 10.65
CA VAL A 319 14.14 4.66 10.14
C VAL A 319 14.06 6.03 10.84
N GLN A 320 13.10 6.21 11.74
CA GLN A 320 12.92 7.37 12.61
C GLN A 320 12.99 6.96 14.09
N ASP A 321 13.28 7.91 14.97
CA ASP A 321 13.16 7.75 16.42
C ASP A 321 11.75 8.08 16.93
N GLU A 322 11.56 7.98 18.25
CA GLU A 322 10.28 8.25 18.93
C GLU A 322 9.84 9.71 18.82
N GLN A 323 10.74 10.62 18.44
CA GLN A 323 10.46 12.03 18.19
C GLN A 323 10.23 12.31 16.69
N PHE A 324 10.09 11.25 15.88
CA PHE A 324 9.95 11.30 14.42
C PHE A 324 11.13 11.97 13.72
N ALA A 325 12.28 12.07 14.38
CA ALA A 325 13.51 12.51 13.77
C ALA A 325 14.16 11.34 13.05
N TRP A 326 14.72 11.63 11.88
CA TRP A 326 15.36 10.61 11.09
C TRP A 326 16.62 10.08 11.77
N LEU A 327 16.75 8.76 11.86
CA LEU A 327 17.93 8.14 12.44
C LEU A 327 19.19 8.51 11.63
N PRO A 328 20.34 8.72 12.31
CA PRO A 328 21.60 8.99 11.62
C PRO A 328 22.07 7.74 10.88
N GLY A 329 22.87 7.93 9.82
CA GLY A 329 23.40 6.81 9.03
C GLY A 329 24.26 5.83 9.84
N SER A 330 24.86 6.28 10.94
CA SER A 330 25.58 5.41 11.88
C SER A 330 24.68 4.41 12.61
N ALA A 331 23.41 4.77 12.87
CA ALA A 331 22.43 3.90 13.53
C ALA A 331 21.81 2.87 12.56
N LEU A 332 21.90 3.12 11.26
CA LEU A 332 21.38 2.25 10.19
C LEU A 332 22.50 1.84 9.21
N LYS A 333 23.72 1.67 9.72
CA LYS A 333 24.88 1.24 8.91
C LYS A 333 24.69 -0.21 8.45
N ASP A 334 24.23 -1.06 9.36
CA ASP A 334 23.87 -2.44 9.10
C ASP A 334 22.35 -2.56 8.93
N TYR A 335 21.91 -3.72 8.44
CA TYR A 335 20.49 -3.97 8.26
C TYR A 335 19.78 -4.08 9.61
N ARG A 336 18.65 -3.37 9.71
CA ARG A 336 17.69 -3.43 10.82
C ARG A 336 16.42 -4.10 10.31
N GLU A 337 15.93 -5.08 11.04
CA GLU A 337 14.65 -5.72 10.72
C GLU A 337 13.47 -4.76 10.96
N ILE A 338 12.50 -4.79 10.03
CA ILE A 338 11.22 -4.11 10.14
C ILE A 338 10.21 -5.12 10.67
N SER A 339 9.71 -4.89 11.88
CA SER A 339 8.70 -5.75 12.50
C SER A 339 7.35 -5.59 11.80
N HIS A 340 6.68 -6.71 11.52
CA HIS A 340 5.37 -6.76 10.84
C HIS A 340 5.35 -5.92 9.54
N PRO A 341 6.15 -6.29 8.54
CA PRO A 341 6.40 -5.44 7.39
C PRO A 341 5.22 -5.35 6.43
N LEU A 342 4.17 -6.16 6.58
CA LEU A 342 3.04 -6.20 5.65
C LEU A 342 1.83 -5.40 6.15
N ALA A 343 1.08 -4.87 5.20
CA ALA A 343 -0.25 -4.32 5.36
C ALA A 343 -1.17 -4.76 4.21
N LEU A 344 -2.47 -4.54 4.39
CA LEU A 344 -3.52 -4.79 3.42
C LEU A 344 -4.16 -3.48 2.98
N ILE A 345 -4.22 -3.28 1.67
CA ILE A 345 -5.01 -2.23 1.04
C ILE A 345 -6.37 -2.83 0.69
N VAL A 346 -7.47 -2.32 1.25
CA VAL A 346 -8.79 -2.88 1.00
C VAL A 346 -9.28 -2.51 -0.39
N PHE A 347 -9.55 -3.53 -1.20
CA PHE A 347 -10.09 -3.39 -2.55
C PHE A 347 -11.60 -3.68 -2.62
N GLY A 348 -12.15 -4.33 -1.58
CA GLY A 348 -13.57 -4.49 -1.38
C GLY A 348 -13.87 -5.71 -0.50
N ARG A 349 -15.16 -6.07 -0.40
CA ARG A 349 -15.61 -7.25 0.32
C ARG A 349 -15.16 -8.55 -0.36
N GLY A 350 -14.51 -9.43 0.40
CA GLY A 350 -14.13 -10.76 -0.09
C GLY A 350 -15.33 -11.64 -0.41
N ALA A 351 -15.20 -12.43 -1.48
CA ALA A 351 -16.20 -13.43 -1.84
C ALA A 351 -16.37 -14.45 -0.70
N PRO A 352 -17.59 -14.93 -0.44
CA PRO A 352 -17.80 -15.97 0.59
C PRO A 352 -16.97 -17.22 0.28
N PRO A 353 -16.63 -18.04 1.31
CA PRO A 353 -16.03 -19.35 1.08
C PRO A 353 -16.91 -20.16 0.12
N GLN A 354 -16.28 -20.83 -0.86
CA GLN A 354 -16.99 -21.70 -1.82
C GLN A 354 -17.17 -23.11 -1.28
#